data_AF-W1N2Q8-F1
#
_entry.id   AF-W1N2Q8-F1
#
_cell.length_a   1.000
_cell.length_b   1.000
_cell.length_c   1.000
_cell.angle_alpha   90.00
_cell.angle_beta   90.00
_cell.angle_gamma   90.00
#
_symmetry.space_group_name_H-M   'P 1'
#
loop_
_entity.id
_entity.type
_entity.pdbx_description
1 polymer ?
#
loop_
_entity_poly.entity_id
_entity_poly.type
_entity_poly.pdbx_seq_one_letter_code
_entity_poly.pdbx_strand_id
1 'polypeptide(L)'
;MQSNHEHNDGIRLARILVSACLMGDPVRYDAGHKWLADERLRHWQQQRRLVVVCPEVAGGLPTPRPAAEIQQASGADVLAGEARILDADHNDPTEAFVRGAHLALEAANRHGCRLALLTEGSPSCGSGSIYSGDFSGVRQQGEGVTAALLRAHGIEVFSQQQLDALERRLAELDRASQ
;
A
#
# COMPACT_ATOMS: atom_id res chain seq x y z
N MET A 1 -2.49 36.81 -36.60
CA MET A 1 -2.46 36.70 -35.13
C MET A 1 -2.16 35.25 -34.80
N GLN A 2 -0.89 34.94 -34.52
CA GLN A 2 -0.45 33.59 -34.16
C GLN A 2 -0.87 33.33 -32.72
N SER A 3 -1.81 32.40 -32.50
CA SER A 3 -2.11 31.85 -31.18
C SER A 3 -1.27 30.59 -30.99
N ASN A 4 -0.17 30.72 -30.26
CA ASN A 4 0.68 29.62 -29.83
C ASN A 4 -0.15 28.63 -28.98
N HIS A 5 -0.41 27.43 -29.50
CA HIS A 5 -0.71 26.28 -28.67
C HIS A 5 0.63 25.71 -28.19
N GLU A 6 1.03 26.09 -26.99
CA GLU A 6 2.11 25.42 -26.26
C GLU A 6 1.69 23.99 -25.99
N HIS A 7 2.17 23.06 -26.81
CA HIS A 7 2.16 21.63 -26.48
C HIS A 7 3.14 21.44 -25.33
N ASN A 8 2.63 21.37 -24.12
CA ASN A 8 3.39 20.90 -22.98
C ASN A 8 3.53 19.37 -23.08
N ASP A 9 4.50 18.91 -23.88
CA ASP A 9 4.98 17.52 -23.88
C ASP A 9 5.76 17.25 -22.58
N GLY A 10 5.07 17.39 -21.44
CA GLY A 10 5.61 17.10 -20.13
C GLY A 10 5.78 15.60 -19.97
N ILE A 11 7.02 15.15 -19.76
CA ILE A 11 7.36 13.76 -19.42
C ILE A 11 6.38 13.25 -18.35
N ARG A 12 5.57 12.25 -18.69
CA ARG A 12 4.61 11.65 -17.76
C ARG A 12 5.32 10.64 -16.87
N LEU A 13 5.80 11.11 -15.72
CA LEU A 13 6.43 10.25 -14.72
C LEU A 13 5.43 9.28 -14.09
N ALA A 14 5.84 8.01 -13.94
CA ALA A 14 5.05 6.99 -13.27
C ALA A 14 4.86 7.33 -11.77
N ARG A 15 3.68 7.04 -11.23
CA ARG A 15 3.35 7.28 -9.81
C ARG A 15 3.35 6.00 -9.00
N ILE A 16 3.57 6.14 -7.70
CA ILE A 16 3.70 5.06 -6.73
C ILE A 16 2.65 5.27 -5.62
N LEU A 17 1.85 4.26 -5.36
CA LEU A 17 1.01 4.23 -4.16
C LEU A 17 1.89 3.88 -2.95
N VAL A 18 1.86 4.67 -1.87
CA VAL A 18 2.75 4.45 -0.71
C VAL A 18 1.96 4.35 0.58
N SER A 19 2.31 3.38 1.43
CA SER A 19 1.80 3.30 2.80
C SER A 19 2.14 4.56 3.60
N ALA A 20 1.12 5.26 4.11
CA ALA A 20 1.24 6.52 4.84
C ALA A 20 2.18 6.45 6.05
N CYS A 21 2.22 5.33 6.77
CA CYS A 21 3.15 5.16 7.89
C CYS A 21 4.63 5.16 7.47
N LEU A 22 4.96 4.81 6.21
CA LEU A 22 6.32 4.95 5.68
C LEU A 22 6.68 6.42 5.43
N MET A 23 5.67 7.26 5.17
CA MET A 23 5.79 8.70 4.99
C MET A 23 5.73 9.48 6.31
N GLY A 24 5.69 8.80 7.45
CA GLY A 24 5.78 9.42 8.78
C GLY A 24 4.44 9.81 9.37
N ASP A 25 3.33 9.51 8.67
CA ASP A 25 2.00 9.76 9.22
C ASP A 25 1.72 8.83 10.41
N PRO A 26 1.20 9.35 11.53
CA PRO A 26 0.95 8.59 12.75
C PRO A 26 -0.34 7.76 12.64
N VAL A 27 -0.39 6.85 11.66
CA VAL A 27 -1.59 6.07 11.28
C VAL A 27 -1.51 4.59 11.63
N ARG A 28 -0.41 4.14 12.26
CA ARG A 28 -0.31 2.75 12.72
C ARG A 28 -1.33 2.48 13.83
N TYR A 29 -1.57 1.20 14.10
CA TYR A 29 -2.51 0.78 15.14
C TYR A 29 -2.14 1.37 16.53
N ASP A 30 -0.86 1.56 16.81
CA ASP A 30 -0.31 2.17 18.03
C ASP A 30 -0.20 3.71 17.98
N ALA A 31 -0.85 4.35 17.00
CA ALA A 31 -0.71 5.78 16.68
C ALA A 31 0.72 6.25 16.36
N GLY A 32 1.64 5.31 16.13
CA GLY A 32 2.98 5.59 15.66
C GLY A 32 3.07 5.63 14.13
N HIS A 33 4.30 5.65 13.65
CA HIS A 33 4.63 5.57 12.23
C HIS A 33 5.77 4.56 12.01
N LYS A 34 6.18 4.38 10.76
CA LYS A 34 7.33 3.56 10.36
C LYS A 34 8.15 4.33 9.34
N TRP A 35 8.53 5.55 9.71
CA TRP A 35 9.17 6.51 8.82
C TRP A 35 10.38 5.86 8.15
N LEU A 36 10.33 5.80 6.83
CA LEU A 36 11.39 5.25 6.02
C LEU A 36 12.31 6.38 5.59
N ALA A 37 13.40 6.57 6.34
CA ALA A 37 14.37 7.62 6.10
C ALA A 37 15.29 7.30 4.90
N ASP A 38 14.73 7.30 3.69
CA ASP A 38 15.44 7.05 2.44
C ASP A 38 15.34 8.26 1.50
N GLU A 39 16.44 8.61 0.84
CA GLU A 39 16.53 9.76 -0.07
C GLU A 39 15.64 9.62 -1.30
N ARG A 40 15.39 8.39 -1.77
CA ARG A 40 14.54 8.13 -2.93
C ARG A 40 13.10 8.55 -2.68
N LEU A 41 12.58 8.31 -1.48
CA LEU A 41 11.22 8.75 -1.10
C LEU A 41 11.12 10.28 -1.13
N ARG A 42 12.13 11.00 -0.61
CA ARG A 42 12.18 12.46 -0.69
C ARG A 42 12.21 12.95 -2.13
N HIS A 43 13.02 12.31 -2.98
CA HIS A 43 13.12 12.64 -4.39
C HIS A 43 11.79 12.43 -5.13
N TRP A 44 11.16 11.26 -4.97
CA TRP A 44 9.86 10.96 -5.59
C TRP A 44 8.74 11.87 -5.08
N GLN A 45 8.80 12.30 -3.82
CA GLN A 45 7.88 13.28 -3.26
C GLN A 45 8.04 14.67 -3.91
N GLN A 46 9.27 15.15 -4.08
CA GLN A 46 9.57 16.41 -4.79
C GLN A 46 9.06 16.38 -6.23
N GLN A 47 9.13 15.21 -6.88
CA GLN A 47 8.58 14.96 -8.21
C GLN A 47 7.06 14.77 -8.24
N ARG A 48 6.37 14.84 -7.09
CA ARG A 48 4.91 14.62 -6.96
C ARG A 48 4.45 13.25 -7.49
N ARG A 49 5.27 12.22 -7.26
CA ARG A 49 5.01 10.84 -7.72
C ARG A 49 4.30 9.98 -6.70
N LEU A 50 4.28 10.39 -5.43
CA LEU A 50 3.76 9.58 -4.34
C LEU A 50 2.27 9.85 -4.11
N VAL A 51 1.48 8.78 -4.10
CA VAL A 51 0.07 8.76 -3.71
C VAL A 51 0.00 8.06 -2.36
N VAL A 52 -0.17 8.84 -1.30
CA VAL A 52 -0.04 8.35 0.07
C VAL A 52 -1.40 7.84 0.58
N VAL A 53 -1.44 6.63 1.15
CA VAL A 53 -2.67 6.02 1.68
C VAL A 53 -2.40 5.18 2.93
N CYS A 54 -3.35 5.20 3.86
CA CYS A 54 -3.48 4.17 4.88
C CYS A 54 -4.79 3.41 4.62
N PRO A 55 -4.75 2.17 4.12
CA PRO A 55 -5.98 1.45 3.79
C PRO A 55 -6.87 1.24 5.03
N GLU A 56 -6.27 0.94 6.18
CA GLU A 56 -7.00 0.72 7.44
C GLU A 56 -7.81 1.96 7.87
N VAL A 57 -7.19 3.15 7.84
CA VAL A 57 -7.87 4.41 8.16
C VAL A 57 -8.88 4.79 7.08
N ALA A 58 -8.53 4.63 5.80
CA ALA A 58 -9.45 4.88 4.69
C ALA A 58 -10.70 3.99 4.77
N GLY A 59 -10.54 2.75 5.25
CA GLY A 59 -11.62 1.79 5.48
C GLY A 59 -12.49 2.07 6.70
N GLY A 60 -12.15 3.11 7.49
CA GLY A 60 -12.91 3.60 8.62
C GLY A 60 -12.38 3.19 10.00
N LEU A 61 -11.21 2.55 10.10
CA LEU A 61 -10.64 2.20 11.41
C LEU A 61 -10.04 3.44 12.11
N PRO A 62 -10.18 3.54 13.44
CA PRO A 62 -9.60 4.65 14.20
C PRO A 62 -8.08 4.56 14.31
N THR A 63 -7.48 5.61 14.84
CA THR A 63 -6.08 5.60 15.29
C THR A 63 -6.01 6.25 16.69
N PRO A 64 -5.55 5.54 17.73
CA PRO A 64 -5.10 4.13 17.73
C PRO A 64 -6.27 3.15 17.53
N ARG A 65 -5.92 1.87 17.29
CA ARG A 65 -6.84 0.73 17.16
C ARG A 65 -6.15 -0.56 17.67
N PRO A 66 -6.90 -1.61 18.04
CA PRO A 66 -6.28 -2.88 18.41
C PRO A 66 -5.48 -3.48 17.25
N ALA A 67 -4.42 -4.25 17.58
CA ALA A 67 -3.67 -5.00 16.58
C ALA A 67 -4.57 -6.07 15.95
N ALA A 68 -4.43 -6.31 14.65
CA ALA A 68 -5.24 -7.27 13.92
C ALA A 68 -4.39 -8.20 13.06
N GLU A 69 -4.87 -9.42 12.88
CA GLU A 69 -4.19 -10.47 12.10
C GLU A 69 -5.21 -11.25 11.25
N ILE A 70 -4.80 -11.66 10.05
CA ILE A 70 -5.59 -12.57 9.21
C ILE A 70 -5.54 -13.96 9.86
N GLN A 71 -6.70 -14.58 10.06
CA GLN A 71 -6.79 -15.86 10.76
C GLN A 71 -6.27 -17.02 9.90
N GLN A 72 -5.01 -17.43 10.12
CA GLN A 72 -4.38 -18.63 9.52
C GLN A 72 -4.55 -18.72 7.99
N ALA A 73 -4.57 -17.56 7.33
CA ALA A 73 -4.86 -17.41 5.90
C ALA A 73 -4.14 -16.18 5.34
N SER A 74 -4.38 -15.82 4.07
CA SER A 74 -3.83 -14.64 3.42
C SER A 74 -4.91 -13.65 2.97
N GLY A 75 -4.51 -12.45 2.55
CA GLY A 75 -5.40 -11.39 2.10
C GLY A 75 -6.25 -11.80 0.90
N ALA A 76 -5.75 -12.68 0.04
CA ALA A 76 -6.53 -13.24 -1.07
C ALA A 76 -7.74 -14.05 -0.58
N ASP A 77 -7.58 -14.84 0.49
CA ASP A 77 -8.66 -15.64 1.09
C ASP A 77 -9.72 -14.73 1.73
N VAL A 78 -9.29 -13.63 2.35
CA VAL A 78 -10.21 -12.61 2.88
C VAL A 78 -11.01 -11.95 1.77
N LEU A 79 -10.37 -11.61 0.64
CA LEU A 79 -11.07 -11.04 -0.53
C LEU A 79 -12.05 -12.02 -1.17
N ALA A 80 -11.78 -13.32 -1.09
CA ALA A 80 -12.68 -14.37 -1.55
C ALA A 80 -13.84 -14.64 -0.56
N GLY A 81 -13.78 -14.08 0.65
CA GLY A 81 -14.76 -14.33 1.71
C GLY A 81 -14.53 -15.63 2.49
N GLU A 82 -13.38 -16.28 2.31
CA GLU A 82 -13.02 -17.58 2.90
C GLU A 82 -12.24 -17.43 4.22
N ALA A 83 -11.77 -16.23 4.54
CA ALA A 83 -11.05 -15.93 5.77
C ALA A 83 -11.50 -14.61 6.38
N ARG A 84 -11.14 -14.43 7.66
CA ARG A 84 -11.46 -13.24 8.45
C ARG A 84 -10.19 -12.62 9.02
N ILE A 85 -10.31 -11.35 9.36
CA ILE A 85 -9.36 -10.62 10.18
C ILE A 85 -10.00 -10.47 11.55
N LEU A 86 -9.27 -10.89 12.59
CA LEU A 86 -9.65 -10.61 13.96
C LEU A 86 -8.64 -9.63 14.56
N ASP A 87 -9.15 -8.76 15.42
CA ASP A 87 -8.30 -7.94 16.27
C ASP A 87 -8.01 -8.62 17.62
N ALA A 88 -7.06 -8.08 18.39
CA ALA A 88 -6.65 -8.63 19.68
C ALA A 88 -7.77 -8.63 20.73
N ASP A 89 -8.83 -7.86 20.50
CA ASP A 89 -10.03 -7.80 21.34
C ASP A 89 -11.13 -8.76 20.83
N HIS A 90 -10.82 -9.59 19.83
CA HIS A 90 -11.72 -10.56 19.17
C HIS A 90 -12.87 -9.93 18.37
N ASN A 91 -12.75 -8.65 18.00
CA ASN A 91 -13.68 -8.07 17.02
C ASN A 91 -13.30 -8.50 15.60
N ASP A 92 -14.26 -8.40 14.69
CA ASP A 92 -14.11 -8.74 13.27
C ASP A 92 -14.10 -7.45 12.42
N PRO A 93 -12.95 -6.77 12.25
CA PRO A 93 -12.83 -5.58 11.41
C PRO A 93 -12.72 -5.90 9.91
N THR A 94 -12.97 -7.14 9.47
CA THR A 94 -12.71 -7.61 8.09
C THR A 94 -13.24 -6.66 7.02
N GLU A 95 -14.48 -6.21 7.16
CA GLU A 95 -15.08 -5.31 6.16
C GLU A 95 -14.32 -3.97 6.03
N ALA A 96 -13.78 -3.43 7.13
CA ALA A 96 -13.02 -2.19 7.09
C ALA A 96 -11.71 -2.37 6.31
N PHE A 97 -11.04 -3.52 6.49
CA PHE A 97 -9.85 -3.86 5.71
C PHE A 97 -10.16 -4.03 4.23
N VAL A 98 -11.25 -4.72 3.88
CA VAL A 98 -11.68 -4.91 2.48
C VAL A 98 -12.05 -3.58 1.85
N ARG A 99 -12.86 -2.75 2.51
CA ARG A 99 -13.19 -1.38 2.05
C ARG A 99 -11.93 -0.55 1.86
N GLY A 100 -11.00 -0.61 2.82
CA GLY A 100 -9.71 0.07 2.76
C GLY A 100 -8.87 -0.32 1.54
N ALA A 101 -8.83 -1.62 1.22
CA ALA A 101 -8.14 -2.14 0.04
C ALA A 101 -8.75 -1.60 -1.26
N HIS A 102 -10.08 -1.60 -1.39
CA HIS A 102 -10.76 -1.05 -2.56
C HIS A 102 -10.50 0.46 -2.72
N LEU A 103 -10.56 1.24 -1.64
CA LEU A 103 -10.25 2.67 -1.67
C LEU A 103 -8.79 2.94 -2.06
N ALA A 104 -7.86 2.09 -1.62
CA ALA A 104 -6.46 2.17 -2.04
C ALA A 104 -6.28 1.86 -3.53
N LEU A 105 -6.98 0.85 -4.05
CA LEU A 105 -7.01 0.53 -5.48
C LEU A 105 -7.63 1.67 -6.30
N GLU A 106 -8.74 2.24 -5.86
CA GLU A 106 -9.36 3.41 -6.50
C GLU A 106 -8.41 4.60 -6.54
N ALA A 107 -7.70 4.87 -5.45
CA ALA A 107 -6.69 5.92 -5.42
C ALA A 107 -5.56 5.63 -6.42
N ALA A 108 -5.05 4.39 -6.44
CA ALA A 108 -4.02 3.98 -7.40
C ALA A 108 -4.48 4.19 -8.85
N ASN A 109 -5.68 3.71 -9.19
CA ASN A 109 -6.25 3.84 -10.53
C ASN A 109 -6.47 5.30 -10.94
N ARG A 110 -7.06 6.11 -10.06
CA ARG A 110 -7.31 7.54 -10.30
C ARG A 110 -6.03 8.31 -10.60
N HIS A 111 -4.92 7.94 -9.98
CA HIS A 111 -3.63 8.60 -10.17
C HIS A 111 -2.72 7.91 -11.19
N GLY A 112 -3.16 6.78 -11.77
CA GLY A 112 -2.40 5.99 -12.73
C GLY A 112 -1.17 5.29 -12.13
N CYS A 113 -1.25 4.90 -10.85
CA CYS A 113 -0.19 4.14 -10.19
C CYS A 113 -0.13 2.73 -10.78
N ARG A 114 1.07 2.30 -11.14
CA ARG A 114 1.36 0.92 -11.57
C ARG A 114 2.22 0.16 -10.56
N LEU A 115 2.78 0.88 -9.60
CA LEU A 115 3.65 0.37 -8.56
C LEU A 115 3.11 0.80 -7.20
N ALA A 116 3.31 -0.02 -6.17
CA ALA A 116 2.99 0.30 -4.79
C ALA A 116 4.17 -0.06 -3.86
N LEU A 117 4.45 0.83 -2.90
CA LEU A 117 5.40 0.63 -1.81
C LEU A 117 4.62 0.50 -0.50
N LEU A 118 4.49 -0.73 0.00
CA LEU A 118 3.67 -1.04 1.14
C LEU A 118 4.48 -1.51 2.35
N THR A 119 3.96 -1.29 3.55
CA THR A 119 4.62 -1.71 4.79
C THR A 119 4.51 -3.21 5.01
N GLU A 120 5.66 -3.89 5.09
CA GLU A 120 5.73 -5.34 5.35
C GLU A 120 5.14 -5.74 6.71
N GLY A 121 4.53 -6.93 6.78
CA GLY A 121 4.03 -7.56 8.01
C GLY A 121 2.62 -7.18 8.46
N SER A 122 1.96 -6.23 7.78
CA SER A 122 0.59 -5.79 8.11
C SER A 122 -0.47 -6.72 7.47
N PRO A 123 -1.60 -7.00 8.15
CA PRO A 123 -2.75 -7.71 7.55
C PRO A 123 -3.36 -6.96 6.36
N SER A 124 -3.10 -5.66 6.21
CA SER A 124 -3.48 -4.88 5.03
C SER A 124 -2.36 -4.80 4.00
N CYS A 125 -1.17 -4.35 4.44
CA CYS A 125 -0.11 -3.89 3.55
C CYS A 125 1.04 -4.88 3.34
N GLY A 126 1.09 -5.98 4.12
CA GLY A 126 2.15 -6.99 4.00
C GLY A 126 2.22 -7.54 2.59
N SER A 127 3.41 -7.59 2.01
CA SER A 127 3.61 -7.94 0.60
C SER A 127 4.29 -9.29 0.38
N GLY A 128 4.96 -9.84 1.40
CA GLY A 128 5.53 -11.20 1.34
C GLY A 128 5.42 -11.95 2.66
N SER A 129 5.20 -11.24 3.77
CA SER A 129 4.91 -11.86 5.06
C SER A 129 3.84 -11.10 5.84
N ILE A 130 3.06 -11.86 6.60
CA ILE A 130 2.03 -11.40 7.55
C ILE A 130 2.17 -12.20 8.85
N TYR A 131 1.55 -11.74 9.93
CA TYR A 131 1.44 -12.54 11.15
C TYR A 131 0.54 -13.76 10.95
N SER A 132 0.75 -14.83 11.72
CA SER A 132 0.07 -16.12 11.56
C SER A 132 -1.43 -16.10 11.87
N GLY A 133 -1.93 -15.13 12.63
CA GLY A 133 -3.35 -15.06 13.01
C GLY A 133 -3.65 -15.57 14.41
N ASP A 134 -2.67 -16.12 15.12
CA ASP A 134 -2.79 -16.61 16.49
C ASP A 134 -2.20 -15.64 17.53
N PHE A 135 -1.79 -14.43 17.12
CA PHE A 135 -1.17 -13.43 17.98
C PHE A 135 0.08 -13.92 18.73
N SER A 136 0.73 -14.98 18.24
CA SER A 136 1.98 -15.51 18.81
C SER A 136 3.21 -14.65 18.47
N GLY A 137 3.05 -13.66 17.59
CA GLY A 137 4.15 -12.87 17.03
C GLY A 137 4.93 -13.59 15.92
N VAL A 138 4.54 -14.81 15.55
CA VAL A 138 5.11 -15.55 14.43
C VAL A 138 4.60 -14.97 13.11
N ARG A 139 5.48 -14.96 12.10
CA ARG A 139 5.13 -14.56 10.73
C ARG A 139 5.10 -15.78 9.83
N GLN A 140 4.18 -15.73 8.88
CA GLN A 140 4.05 -16.70 7.80
C GLN A 140 4.21 -16.03 6.44
N GLN A 141 4.50 -16.84 5.43
CA GLN A 141 4.46 -16.38 4.04
C GLN A 141 3.01 -16.05 3.67
N GLY A 142 2.82 -14.87 3.11
CA GLY A 142 1.49 -14.39 2.75
C GLY A 142 1.49 -12.89 2.52
N GLU A 143 0.37 -12.40 2.01
CA GLU A 143 0.14 -10.99 1.76
C GLU A 143 -1.10 -10.50 2.50
N GLY A 144 -1.14 -9.19 2.77
CA GLY A 144 -2.29 -8.51 3.33
C GLY A 144 -3.34 -8.20 2.26
N VAL A 145 -4.56 -7.84 2.70
CA VAL A 145 -5.74 -7.64 1.84
C VAL A 145 -5.49 -6.60 0.75
N THR A 146 -4.84 -5.47 1.08
CA THR A 146 -4.54 -4.42 0.09
C THR A 146 -3.48 -4.87 -0.90
N ALA A 147 -2.42 -5.53 -0.43
CA ALA A 147 -1.37 -6.04 -1.31
C ALA A 147 -1.92 -7.07 -2.32
N ALA A 148 -2.75 -8.00 -1.86
CA ALA A 148 -3.42 -8.99 -2.68
C ALA A 148 -4.30 -8.34 -3.76
N LEU A 149 -5.16 -7.39 -3.36
CA LEU A 149 -6.09 -6.74 -4.27
C LEU A 149 -5.36 -5.93 -5.36
N LEU A 150 -4.32 -5.19 -4.98
CA LEU A 150 -3.51 -4.42 -5.92
C LEU A 150 -2.82 -5.32 -6.95
N ARG A 151 -2.23 -6.43 -6.50
CA ARG A 151 -1.60 -7.42 -7.39
C ARG A 151 -2.59 -8.04 -8.36
N ALA A 152 -3.78 -8.42 -7.88
CA ALA A 152 -4.85 -8.95 -8.71
C ALA A 152 -5.29 -7.97 -9.81
N HIS A 153 -5.09 -6.67 -9.61
CA HIS A 153 -5.39 -5.61 -10.59
C HIS A 153 -4.16 -5.11 -11.36
N GLY A 154 -3.06 -5.87 -11.36
CA GLY A 154 -1.88 -5.58 -12.17
C GLY A 154 -0.97 -4.48 -11.64
N ILE A 155 -1.12 -4.10 -10.36
CA ILE A 155 -0.20 -3.17 -9.68
C ILE A 155 0.91 -3.99 -9.02
N GLU A 156 2.17 -3.69 -9.35
CA GLU A 156 3.32 -4.36 -8.76
C GLU A 156 3.55 -3.84 -7.32
N VAL A 157 3.59 -4.74 -6.34
CA VAL A 157 3.70 -4.39 -4.92
C VAL A 157 5.08 -4.76 -4.38
N PHE A 158 5.76 -3.77 -3.79
CA PHE A 158 7.08 -3.85 -3.16
C PHE A 158 6.98 -3.49 -1.67
N SER A 159 7.85 -4.07 -0.85
CA SER A 159 8.05 -3.60 0.53
C SER A 159 9.15 -2.57 0.67
N GLN A 160 9.25 -1.97 1.86
CA GLN A 160 10.38 -1.09 2.22
C GLN A 160 11.76 -1.77 2.15
N GLN A 161 11.82 -3.10 1.97
CA GLN A 161 13.07 -3.84 1.79
C GLN A 161 13.46 -4.01 0.31
N GLN A 162 12.59 -3.62 -0.62
CA GLN A 162 12.74 -3.86 -2.06
C GLN A 162 12.87 -2.55 -2.87
N LEU A 163 13.38 -1.49 -2.24
CA LEU A 163 13.47 -0.16 -2.86
C LEU A 163 14.32 -0.15 -4.15
N ASP A 164 15.41 -0.92 -4.21
CA ASP A 164 16.26 -1.00 -5.41
C ASP A 164 15.52 -1.65 -6.60
N ALA A 165 14.65 -2.62 -6.31
CA ALA A 165 13.81 -3.23 -7.34
C ALA A 165 12.70 -2.26 -7.79
N LEU A 166 12.09 -1.56 -6.83
CA LEU A 166 11.08 -0.53 -7.11
C LEU A 166 11.65 0.59 -8.00
N GLU A 167 12.83 1.12 -7.66
CA GLU A 167 13.49 2.19 -8.41
C GLU A 167 13.81 1.78 -9.86
N ARG A 168 14.32 0.55 -10.06
CA ARG A 168 14.57 0.01 -11.40
C ARG A 168 13.29 -0.08 -12.23
N ARG A 169 12.21 -0.64 -11.66
CA ARG A 169 10.90 -0.74 -12.33
C ARG A 169 10.31 0.62 -12.63
N LEU A 170 10.45 1.57 -11.71
CA LEU A 170 10.02 2.94 -11.89
C LEU A 170 10.71 3.60 -13.09
N ALA A 171 12.04 3.44 -13.21
CA ALA A 171 12.82 3.96 -14.34
C ALA A 171 12.48 3.26 -15.67
N GLU A 172 12.11 1.99 -15.66
CA GLU A 172 11.60 1.28 -16.84
C GLU A 172 10.24 1.82 -17.30
N LEU A 173 9.33 2.09 -16.36
CA LEU A 173 8.03 2.69 -16.68
C LEU A 173 8.16 4.12 -17.22
N ASP A 174 9.07 4.91 -16.66
CA ASP A 174 9.33 6.27 -17.14
C ASP A 174 9.85 6.26 -18.58
N ARG A 175 10.76 5.33 -18.92
CA ARG A 175 11.26 5.17 -20.29
C ARG A 175 10.21 4.66 -21.27
N ALA A 176 9.28 3.82 -20.82
CA ALA A 176 8.20 3.30 -21.66
C ALA A 176 7.05 4.31 -21.89
N SER A 177 7.04 5.42 -21.13
CA SER A 177 6.03 6.48 -21.23
C SER A 177 6.53 7.74 -21.97
N GLN A 178 7.74 7.66 -22.54
CA GLN A 178 8.38 8.65 -23.42
C GLN A 178 8.18 8.24 -24.88
#